data_AF-A0A832D3U0-F1
#
_entry.id   AF-A0A832D3U0-F1
#
_cell.length_a   1.000
_cell.length_b   1.000
_cell.length_c   1.000
_cell.angle_alpha   90.00
_cell.angle_beta   90.00
_cell.angle_gamma   90.00
#
_symmetry.space_group_name_H-M   'P 1'
#
loop_
_entity.id
_entity.type
_entity.pdbx_description
1 polymer ?
#
loop_
_entity_poly.entity_id
_entity_poly.type
_entity_poly.pdbx_seq_one_letter_code
_entity_poly.pdbx_strand_id
1 'polypeptide(L)'
;MGFFKDKLLRFSLVLYVLANSVTTAGTATTAEKRDFSTAMRWYQGGWWEKADEALGNFINRYPNSDLVPEAIIRRAQAKLKKGDFEGACNLLITNANALTPVQEQFFLTLGEAAWAKGDFITASKAFREVWELFPGSVNAPLAAYNQALALTKLSLWDDIVSLMTNPACPLYSFFTLGITNQLAIDTKLLYAEALIATKRFDEAKKILTTVPIPPGDECTRWRRGLPARRVNI
;
A
#
# COMPACT_ATOMS: atom_id res chain seq x y z
N MET A 1 16.58 65.17 -25.65
CA MET A 1 17.39 63.93 -25.69
C MET A 1 17.27 63.19 -24.34
N GLY A 2 16.04 62.79 -23.95
CA GLY A 2 15.77 62.24 -22.61
C GLY A 2 14.68 61.14 -22.54
N PHE A 3 13.92 60.93 -23.62
CA PHE A 3 12.78 60.00 -23.62
C PHE A 3 13.15 58.53 -23.94
N PHE A 4 14.36 58.26 -24.44
CA PHE A 4 14.79 56.92 -24.85
C PHE A 4 15.56 56.13 -23.77
N LYS A 5 16.15 56.82 -22.77
CA LYS A 5 16.90 56.16 -21.69
C LYS A 5 16.00 55.45 -20.68
N ASP A 6 14.82 56.00 -20.38
CA ASP A 6 13.91 55.44 -19.37
C ASP A 6 13.16 54.18 -19.82
N LYS A 7 12.93 54.00 -21.13
CA LYS A 7 12.31 52.78 -21.67
C LYS A 7 13.27 51.58 -21.72
N LEU A 8 14.56 51.82 -21.95
CA LEU A 8 15.59 50.77 -21.95
C LEU A 8 15.94 50.29 -20.54
N LEU A 9 15.93 51.17 -19.54
CA LEU A 9 16.11 50.82 -18.12
C LEU A 9 14.95 49.99 -17.56
N ARG A 10 13.70 50.28 -17.96
CA ARG A 10 12.53 49.48 -17.54
C ARG A 10 12.50 48.10 -18.20
N PHE A 11 12.99 47.97 -19.43
CA PHE A 11 13.11 46.66 -20.09
C PHE A 11 14.23 45.80 -19.49
N SER A 12 15.33 46.40 -19.03
CA SER A 12 16.41 45.66 -18.36
C SER A 12 16.05 45.20 -16.94
N LEU A 13 15.10 45.87 -16.27
CA LEU A 13 14.66 45.49 -14.93
C LEU A 13 13.64 44.34 -14.96
N VAL A 14 12.83 44.23 -16.02
CA VAL A 14 11.91 43.08 -16.21
C VAL A 14 12.67 41.81 -16.63
N LEU A 15 13.80 41.93 -17.33
CA LEU A 15 14.67 40.80 -17.69
C LEU A 15 15.54 40.28 -16.54
N TYR A 16 15.73 41.05 -15.46
CA TYR A 16 16.49 40.62 -14.28
C TYR A 16 15.62 39.85 -13.25
N VAL A 17 14.31 40.06 -13.24
CA VAL A 17 13.39 39.36 -12.33
C VAL A 17 13.07 37.93 -12.78
N LEU A 18 13.32 37.59 -14.05
CA LEU A 18 13.10 36.23 -14.58
C LEU A 18 14.32 35.30 -14.46
N ALA A 19 15.42 35.76 -13.84
CA ALA A 19 16.69 35.03 -13.87
C ALA A 19 16.97 34.12 -12.66
N ASN A 20 16.11 34.03 -11.63
CA ASN A 20 16.44 33.22 -10.44
C ASN A 20 15.27 32.48 -9.77
N SER A 21 14.16 32.22 -10.45
CA SER A 21 13.34 31.05 -10.07
C SER A 21 13.88 29.84 -10.83
N VAL A 22 15.09 29.40 -10.46
CA VAL A 22 15.49 28.02 -10.72
C VAL A 22 14.53 27.19 -9.87
N THR A 23 13.43 26.76 -10.47
CA THR A 23 12.69 25.60 -10.00
C THR A 23 13.62 24.42 -10.17
N THR A 24 14.52 24.21 -9.19
CA THR A 24 15.24 22.96 -9.07
C THR A 24 14.17 21.92 -8.74
N ALA A 25 13.71 21.19 -9.77
CA ALA A 25 13.17 19.85 -9.55
C ALA A 25 14.22 19.09 -8.73
N GLY A 26 13.88 18.78 -7.49
CA GLY A 26 14.81 18.66 -6.38
C GLY A 26 15.50 17.30 -6.31
N THR A 27 16.52 17.06 -7.14
CA THR A 27 17.37 15.89 -6.96
C THR A 27 17.98 15.90 -5.56
N ALA A 28 17.78 14.81 -4.80
CA ALA A 28 18.22 14.77 -3.42
C ALA A 28 19.73 15.06 -3.26
N THR A 29 20.05 16.04 -2.42
CA THR A 29 21.44 16.43 -2.15
C THR A 29 22.22 15.33 -1.45
N THR A 30 23.56 15.43 -1.44
CA THR A 30 24.41 14.47 -0.71
C THR A 30 24.11 14.43 0.79
N ALA A 31 23.67 15.56 1.38
CA ALA A 31 23.26 15.63 2.78
C ALA A 31 21.94 14.90 3.01
N GLU A 32 20.93 15.13 2.15
CA GLU A 32 19.65 14.41 2.20
C GLU A 32 19.85 12.90 2.09
N LYS A 33 20.62 12.44 1.10
CA LYS A 33 20.90 11.01 0.91
C LYS A 33 21.57 10.39 2.13
N ARG A 34 22.47 11.12 2.81
CA ARG A 34 23.12 10.66 4.04
C ARG A 34 22.13 10.55 5.19
N ASP A 35 21.28 11.55 5.39
CA ASP A 35 20.31 11.56 6.48
C ASP A 35 19.26 10.45 6.26
N PHE A 36 18.75 10.32 5.03
CA PHE A 36 17.82 9.24 4.65
C PHE A 36 18.45 7.86 4.83
N SER A 37 19.67 7.63 4.34
CA SER A 37 20.34 6.34 4.50
C SER A 37 20.61 5.99 5.98
N THR A 38 20.88 6.98 6.83
CA THR A 38 21.01 6.78 8.27
C THR A 38 19.69 6.34 8.89
N ALA A 39 18.58 6.98 8.52
CA ALA A 39 17.25 6.57 8.96
C ALA A 39 16.91 5.15 8.49
N MET A 40 17.27 4.80 7.25
CA MET A 40 17.06 3.47 6.69
C MET A 40 17.89 2.38 7.38
N ARG A 41 19.09 2.69 7.88
CA ARG A 41 19.87 1.75 8.71
C ARG A 41 19.15 1.41 10.00
N TRP A 42 18.54 2.39 10.67
CA TRP A 42 17.71 2.13 11.85
C TRP A 42 16.49 1.26 11.51
N TYR A 43 15.84 1.56 10.39
CA TYR A 43 14.70 0.78 9.90
C TYR A 43 15.08 -0.69 9.62
N GLN A 44 16.15 -0.91 8.85
CA GLN A 44 16.64 -2.26 8.51
C GLN A 44 17.13 -3.02 9.74
N GLY A 45 17.71 -2.33 10.72
CA GLY A 45 18.12 -2.91 11.99
C GLY A 45 16.95 -3.25 12.93
N GLY A 46 15.71 -2.95 12.56
CA GLY A 46 14.52 -3.21 13.38
C GLY A 46 14.33 -2.25 14.56
N TRP A 47 15.08 -1.14 14.59
CA TRP A 47 14.98 -0.12 15.63
C TRP A 47 13.85 0.85 15.29
N TRP A 48 12.61 0.37 15.35
CA TRP A 48 11.43 1.08 14.83
C TRP A 48 11.22 2.48 15.41
N GLU A 49 11.51 2.67 16.70
CA GLU A 49 11.40 4.00 17.33
C GLU A 49 12.40 4.99 16.75
N LYS A 50 13.68 4.60 16.66
CA LYS A 50 14.74 5.42 16.07
C LYS A 50 14.49 5.68 14.58
N ALA A 51 13.94 4.69 13.88
CA ALA A 51 13.57 4.83 12.47
C ALA A 51 12.44 5.86 12.28
N ASP A 52 11.36 5.78 13.07
CA ASP A 52 10.25 6.76 13.04
C ASP A 52 10.75 8.19 13.31
N GLU A 53 11.58 8.36 14.35
CA GLU A 53 12.17 9.65 14.69
C GLU A 53 13.07 10.19 13.56
N ALA A 54 14.03 9.38 13.09
CA ALA A 54 14.97 9.80 12.05
C ALA A 54 14.29 10.12 10.72
N LEU A 55 13.27 9.35 10.32
CA LEU A 55 12.48 9.61 9.13
C LEU A 55 11.59 10.85 9.30
N GLY A 56 11.02 11.07 10.48
CA GLY A 56 10.29 12.30 10.80
C GLY A 56 11.18 13.54 10.70
N ASN A 57 12.39 13.47 11.25
CA ASN A 57 13.38 14.54 11.14
C ASN A 57 13.80 14.79 9.69
N PHE A 58 13.97 13.73 8.89
CA PHE A 58 14.26 13.83 7.46
C PHE A 58 13.15 14.60 6.71
N ILE A 59 11.89 14.20 6.89
CA ILE A 59 10.73 14.82 6.23
C ILE A 59 10.64 16.31 6.60
N ASN A 60 10.84 16.66 7.88
CA ASN A 60 10.79 18.04 8.34
C ASN A 60 11.95 18.89 7.81
N ARG A 61 13.16 18.29 7.71
CA ARG A 61 14.36 19.00 7.28
C ARG A 61 14.42 19.21 5.77
N TYR A 62 13.85 18.28 5.00
CA TYR A 62 13.92 18.27 3.54
C TYR A 62 12.54 18.09 2.89
N PRO A 63 11.58 18.99 3.13
CA PRO A 63 10.19 18.81 2.72
C PRO A 63 9.97 18.73 1.20
N ASN A 64 10.93 19.23 0.40
CA ASN A 64 10.87 19.24 -1.06
C ASN A 64 11.76 18.16 -1.70
N SER A 65 12.32 17.23 -0.92
CA SER A 65 13.19 16.18 -1.44
C SER A 65 12.38 15.12 -2.19
N ASP A 66 12.92 14.62 -3.30
CA ASP A 66 12.35 13.48 -4.04
C ASP A 66 12.26 12.20 -3.20
N LEU A 67 12.96 12.13 -2.06
CA LEU A 67 12.94 11.00 -1.13
C LEU A 67 11.83 11.09 -0.08
N VAL A 68 11.12 12.23 0.04
CA VAL A 68 10.04 12.42 1.01
C VAL A 68 8.94 11.36 0.89
N PRO A 69 8.44 11.00 -0.31
CA PRO A 69 7.39 10.00 -0.43
C PRO A 69 7.82 8.64 0.14
N GLU A 70 9.04 8.20 -0.16
CA GLU A 70 9.57 6.96 0.41
C GLU A 70 9.78 7.09 1.92
N ALA A 71 10.29 8.22 2.42
CA ALA A 71 10.47 8.44 3.86
C ALA A 71 9.15 8.35 4.64
N ILE A 72 8.06 8.90 4.09
CA ILE A 72 6.73 8.82 4.68
C ILE A 72 6.25 7.36 4.76
N ILE A 73 6.39 6.60 3.68
CA ILE A 73 6.05 5.17 3.66
C ILE A 73 6.84 4.41 4.73
N ARG A 74 8.17 4.56 4.75
CA ARG A 74 9.04 3.85 5.70
C ARG A 74 8.72 4.23 7.15
N ARG A 75 8.35 5.48 7.39
CA ARG A 75 7.96 5.96 8.70
C ARG A 75 6.64 5.34 9.14
N ALA A 76 5.65 5.28 8.25
CA ALA A 76 4.38 4.60 8.51
C ALA A 76 4.58 3.10 8.78
N GLN A 77 5.47 2.44 8.02
CA GLN A 77 5.86 1.05 8.26
C GLN A 77 6.56 0.87 9.62
N ALA A 78 7.45 1.79 10.01
CA ALA A 78 8.08 1.75 11.33
C ALA A 78 7.03 1.89 12.44
N LYS A 79 6.09 2.83 12.30
CA LYS A 79 4.93 3.00 13.20
C LYS A 79 4.10 1.74 13.33
N LEU A 80 3.78 1.09 12.21
CA LEU A 80 3.12 -0.22 12.19
C LEU A 80 3.87 -1.27 13.01
N LYS A 81 5.19 -1.38 12.82
CA LYS A 81 6.02 -2.38 13.51
C LYS A 81 6.13 -2.16 15.02
N LYS A 82 5.97 -0.92 15.49
CA LYS A 82 5.91 -0.61 16.93
C LYS A 82 4.49 -0.55 17.51
N GLY A 83 3.45 -0.86 16.72
CA GLY A 83 2.06 -0.90 17.18
C GLY A 83 1.31 0.43 17.12
N ASP A 84 1.92 1.49 16.58
CA ASP A 84 1.28 2.80 16.39
C ASP A 84 0.46 2.81 15.09
N PHE A 85 -0.62 2.02 15.06
CA PHE A 85 -1.45 1.84 13.85
C PHE A 85 -2.21 3.12 13.49
N GLU A 86 -2.73 3.83 14.48
CA GLU A 86 -3.42 5.09 14.27
C GLU A 86 -2.48 6.18 13.73
N GLY A 87 -1.29 6.33 14.31
CA GLY A 87 -0.27 7.24 13.81
C GLY A 87 0.17 6.90 12.39
N ALA A 88 0.28 5.61 12.05
CA ALA A 88 0.58 5.17 10.68
C ALA A 88 -0.52 5.57 9.69
N CYS A 89 -1.79 5.27 9.98
CA CYS A 89 -2.92 5.68 9.14
C CYS A 89 -2.97 7.20 8.95
N ASN A 90 -2.89 7.96 10.04
CA ASN A 90 -2.97 9.42 9.99
C ASN A 90 -1.82 10.02 9.18
N LEU A 91 -0.60 9.52 9.35
CA LEU A 91 0.56 9.96 8.57
C LEU A 91 0.35 9.74 7.07
N LEU A 92 -0.17 8.58 6.67
CA LEU A 92 -0.41 8.25 5.27
C LEU A 92 -1.52 9.10 4.66
N ILE A 93 -2.66 9.22 5.33
CA ILE A 93 -3.83 9.97 4.84
C ILE A 93 -3.51 11.46 4.71
N THR A 94 -2.87 12.06 5.71
CA THR A 94 -2.52 13.48 5.70
C THR A 94 -1.50 13.85 4.62
N ASN A 95 -0.71 12.88 4.15
CA ASN A 95 0.30 13.09 3.12
C ASN A 95 -0.05 12.44 1.77
N ALA A 96 -1.31 12.05 1.55
CA ALA A 96 -1.72 11.30 0.35
C ALA A 96 -1.28 11.95 -0.97
N ASN A 97 -1.34 13.29 -1.06
CA ASN A 97 -0.91 14.03 -2.25
C ASN A 97 0.59 13.86 -2.56
N ALA A 98 1.43 13.83 -1.52
CA ALA A 98 2.88 13.63 -1.66
C ALA A 98 3.23 12.18 -2.04
N LEU A 99 2.30 11.23 -1.84
CA LEU A 99 2.52 9.80 -2.09
C LEU A 99 2.13 9.35 -3.49
N THR A 100 1.69 10.27 -4.36
CA THR A 100 1.36 9.98 -5.77
C THR A 100 2.49 9.24 -6.53
N PRO A 101 3.81 9.49 -6.31
CA PRO A 101 4.86 8.74 -6.99
C PRO A 101 5.03 7.28 -6.51
N VAL A 102 4.49 6.94 -5.33
CA VAL A 102 4.62 5.63 -4.67
C VAL A 102 3.24 5.07 -4.30
N GLN A 103 2.24 5.32 -5.15
CA GLN A 103 0.83 5.13 -4.86
C GLN A 103 0.44 3.69 -4.52
N GLU A 104 1.00 2.68 -5.21
CA GLU A 104 0.77 1.27 -4.87
C GLU A 104 1.20 0.96 -3.43
N GLN A 105 2.42 1.39 -3.07
CA GLN A 105 2.98 1.17 -1.74
C GLN A 105 2.20 1.95 -0.67
N PHE A 106 1.71 3.15 -0.99
CA PHE A 106 0.81 3.91 -0.14
C PHE A 106 -0.45 3.11 0.18
N PHE A 107 -1.17 2.61 -0.83
CA PHE A 107 -2.40 1.85 -0.62
C PHE A 107 -2.17 0.54 0.12
N LEU A 108 -1.08 -0.19 -0.19
CA LEU A 108 -0.70 -1.39 0.58
C LEU A 108 -0.47 -1.07 2.05
N THR A 109 0.36 -0.06 2.33
CA THR A 109 0.71 0.31 3.72
C THR A 109 -0.51 0.86 4.46
N LEU A 110 -1.38 1.61 3.78
CA LEU A 110 -2.63 2.11 4.35
C LEU A 110 -3.59 0.96 4.68
N GLY A 111 -3.72 -0.01 3.77
CA GLY A 111 -4.52 -1.21 4.00
C GLY A 111 -4.04 -2.01 5.20
N GLU A 112 -2.72 -2.22 5.31
CA GLU A 112 -2.08 -2.89 6.46
C GLU A 112 -2.30 -2.11 7.77
N ALA A 113 -2.13 -0.79 7.75
CA ALA A 113 -2.35 0.05 8.93
C ALA A 113 -3.80 0.07 9.39
N ALA A 114 -4.73 0.22 8.45
CA ALA A 114 -6.16 0.21 8.74
C ALA A 114 -6.60 -1.16 9.26
N TRP A 115 -6.09 -2.25 8.67
CA TRP A 115 -6.33 -3.61 9.14
C TRP A 115 -5.87 -3.79 10.59
N ALA A 116 -4.63 -3.40 10.89
CA ALA A 116 -4.06 -3.53 12.22
C ALA A 116 -4.78 -2.66 13.27
N LYS A 117 -5.28 -1.48 12.85
CA LYS A 117 -6.15 -0.62 13.66
C LYS A 117 -7.55 -1.22 13.91
N GLY A 118 -7.98 -2.18 13.08
CA GLY A 118 -9.34 -2.74 13.09
C GLY A 118 -10.35 -1.96 12.24
N ASP A 119 -9.89 -0.97 11.47
CA ASP A 119 -10.71 -0.26 10.48
C ASP A 119 -10.76 -1.07 9.17
N PHE A 120 -11.58 -2.11 9.18
CA PHE A 120 -11.71 -3.02 8.04
C PHE A 120 -12.37 -2.38 6.82
N ILE A 121 -13.13 -1.28 7.01
CA ILE A 121 -13.73 -0.54 5.89
C ILE A 121 -12.63 0.17 5.10
N THR A 122 -11.76 0.92 5.79
CA THR A 122 -10.62 1.58 5.15
C THR A 122 -9.64 0.56 4.59
N ALA A 123 -9.40 -0.54 5.30
CA ALA A 123 -8.51 -1.61 4.82
C ALA A 123 -9.01 -2.21 3.50
N SER A 124 -10.30 -2.59 3.44
CA SER A 124 -10.92 -3.14 2.22
C SER A 124 -10.79 -2.18 1.03
N LYS A 125 -11.09 -0.90 1.23
CA LYS A 125 -10.96 0.13 0.18
C LYS A 125 -9.52 0.30 -0.29
N ALA A 126 -8.56 0.42 0.64
CA ALA A 126 -7.16 0.61 0.28
C ALA A 126 -6.60 -0.59 -0.49
N PHE A 127 -6.91 -1.82 -0.09
CA PHE A 127 -6.49 -3.01 -0.83
C PHE A 127 -7.16 -3.12 -2.21
N ARG A 128 -8.40 -2.64 -2.35
CA ARG A 128 -9.08 -2.55 -3.64
C ARG A 128 -8.33 -1.66 -4.64
N GLU A 129 -7.92 -0.48 -4.20
CA GLU A 129 -7.16 0.47 -5.04
C GLU A 129 -5.88 -0.16 -5.60
N VAL A 130 -5.21 -1.05 -4.84
CA VAL A 130 -3.99 -1.73 -5.30
C VAL A 130 -4.26 -2.58 -6.54
N TRP A 131 -5.28 -3.44 -6.53
CA TRP A 131 -5.50 -4.33 -7.67
C TRP A 131 -6.30 -3.69 -8.80
N GLU A 132 -7.06 -2.62 -8.54
CA GLU A 132 -7.75 -1.86 -9.60
C GLU A 132 -6.80 -0.94 -10.36
N LEU A 133 -5.91 -0.24 -9.66
CA LEU A 133 -4.96 0.68 -10.30
C LEU A 133 -3.69 -0.01 -10.79
N PHE A 134 -3.28 -1.12 -10.15
CA PHE A 134 -2.05 -1.86 -10.48
C PHE A 134 -2.33 -3.35 -10.75
N PRO A 135 -3.24 -3.71 -11.68
CA PRO A 135 -3.66 -5.10 -11.90
C PRO A 135 -2.52 -6.05 -12.33
N GLY A 136 -1.45 -5.52 -12.93
CA GLY A 136 -0.25 -6.29 -13.31
C GLY A 136 0.80 -6.43 -12.21
N SER A 137 0.59 -5.81 -11.04
CA SER A 137 1.54 -5.92 -9.93
C SER A 137 1.53 -7.32 -9.32
N VAL A 138 2.71 -7.77 -8.87
CA VAL A 138 2.85 -8.99 -8.05
C VAL A 138 2.02 -8.93 -6.77
N ASN A 139 1.72 -7.73 -6.27
CA ASN A 139 0.92 -7.54 -5.07
C ASN A 139 -0.58 -7.60 -5.32
N ALA A 140 -1.05 -7.47 -6.58
CA ALA A 140 -2.47 -7.34 -6.88
C ALA A 140 -3.31 -8.55 -6.40
N PRO A 141 -2.90 -9.82 -6.61
CA PRO A 141 -3.63 -10.97 -6.07
C PRO A 141 -3.65 -10.98 -4.54
N LEU A 142 -2.53 -10.63 -3.90
CA LEU A 142 -2.46 -10.59 -2.43
C LEU A 142 -3.32 -9.47 -1.86
N ALA A 143 -3.37 -8.31 -2.50
CA ALA A 143 -4.22 -7.20 -2.10
C ALA A 143 -5.70 -7.56 -2.26
N ALA A 144 -6.11 -8.15 -3.38
CA ALA A 144 -7.48 -8.63 -3.57
C ALA A 144 -7.88 -9.67 -2.50
N TYR A 145 -6.95 -10.56 -2.13
CA TYR A 145 -7.18 -11.51 -1.04
C TYR A 145 -7.33 -10.81 0.32
N ASN A 146 -6.47 -9.83 0.62
CA ASN A 146 -6.57 -9.03 1.85
C ASN A 146 -7.85 -8.17 1.91
N GLN A 147 -8.35 -7.69 0.77
CA GLN A 147 -9.67 -7.07 0.68
C GLN A 147 -10.76 -8.07 1.08
N ALA A 148 -10.73 -9.28 0.52
CA ALA A 148 -11.70 -10.33 0.87
C ALA A 148 -11.67 -10.67 2.36
N LEU A 149 -10.48 -10.78 2.96
CA LEU A 149 -10.34 -10.96 4.40
C LEU A 149 -10.96 -9.81 5.22
N ALA A 150 -10.88 -8.57 4.70
CA ALA A 150 -11.44 -7.40 5.39
C ALA A 150 -12.97 -7.42 5.34
N LEU A 151 -13.52 -7.82 4.20
CA LEU A 151 -14.96 -8.06 4.03
C LEU A 151 -15.45 -9.18 4.95
N THR A 152 -14.65 -10.23 5.20
CA THR A 152 -14.97 -11.29 6.16
C THR A 152 -15.12 -10.73 7.58
N LYS A 153 -14.23 -9.82 7.99
CA LYS A 153 -14.31 -9.16 9.30
C LYS A 153 -15.56 -8.28 9.43
N LEU A 154 -16.06 -7.76 8.32
CA LEU A 154 -17.30 -6.99 8.23
C LEU A 154 -18.55 -7.87 8.02
N SER A 155 -18.39 -9.19 7.89
CA SER A 155 -19.49 -10.12 7.54
C SER A 155 -20.23 -9.77 6.25
N LEU A 156 -19.55 -9.12 5.30
CA LEU A 156 -20.09 -8.73 3.99
C LEU A 156 -19.90 -9.87 2.98
N TRP A 157 -20.64 -10.95 3.19
CA TRP A 157 -20.47 -12.20 2.43
C TRP A 157 -20.83 -12.07 0.95
N ASP A 158 -21.88 -11.32 0.63
CA ASP A 158 -22.28 -11.07 -0.77
C ASP A 158 -21.19 -10.30 -1.52
N ASP A 159 -20.54 -9.32 -0.89
CA ASP A 159 -19.44 -8.56 -1.50
C ASP A 159 -18.23 -9.45 -1.80
N ILE A 160 -17.93 -10.44 -0.94
CA ILE A 160 -16.89 -11.44 -1.21
C ILE A 160 -17.27 -12.26 -2.44
N VAL A 161 -18.52 -12.71 -2.55
CA VAL A 161 -18.96 -13.47 -3.71
C VAL A 161 -18.90 -12.64 -4.99
N SER A 162 -19.30 -11.36 -4.93
CA SER A 162 -19.15 -10.43 -6.06
C SER A 162 -17.68 -10.20 -6.43
N LEU A 163 -16.77 -10.11 -5.46
CA LEU A 163 -15.34 -9.98 -5.70
C LEU A 163 -14.75 -11.23 -6.38
N MET A 164 -15.14 -12.43 -5.95
CA MET A 164 -14.62 -13.70 -6.48
C MET A 164 -15.18 -14.04 -7.87
N THR A 165 -16.32 -13.46 -8.24
CA THR A 165 -16.96 -13.65 -9.55
C THR A 165 -16.60 -12.57 -10.56
N ASN A 166 -15.93 -11.49 -10.13
CA ASN A 166 -15.51 -10.40 -10.99
C ASN A 166 -14.30 -10.80 -11.86
N PRO A 167 -14.42 -10.85 -13.21
CA PRO A 167 -13.30 -11.21 -14.08
C PRO A 167 -12.12 -10.24 -14.06
N ALA A 168 -12.35 -8.98 -13.63
CA ALA A 168 -11.28 -8.00 -13.46
C ALA A 168 -10.46 -8.23 -12.17
N CYS A 169 -11.00 -8.97 -11.20
CA CYS A 169 -10.29 -9.28 -9.97
C CYS A 169 -9.18 -10.31 -10.25
N PRO A 170 -7.92 -10.08 -9.82
CA PRO A 170 -6.82 -11.02 -10.07
C PRO A 170 -7.07 -12.44 -9.53
N LEU A 171 -7.89 -12.56 -8.47
CA LEU A 171 -8.26 -13.85 -7.87
C LEU A 171 -9.11 -14.72 -8.79
N TYR A 172 -9.80 -14.13 -9.77
CA TYR A 172 -10.65 -14.87 -10.71
C TYR A 172 -9.87 -15.97 -11.46
N SER A 173 -8.59 -15.69 -11.77
CA SER A 173 -7.67 -16.63 -12.42
C SER A 173 -7.43 -17.92 -11.62
N PHE A 174 -7.58 -17.89 -10.29
CA PHE A 174 -7.37 -19.06 -9.43
C PHE A 174 -8.44 -20.13 -9.63
N PHE A 175 -9.61 -19.74 -10.12
CA PHE A 175 -10.73 -20.65 -10.41
C PHE A 175 -10.69 -21.16 -11.84
N THR A 176 -10.22 -20.34 -12.79
CA THR A 176 -10.27 -20.66 -14.23
C THR A 176 -9.01 -21.37 -14.75
N LEU A 177 -7.83 -21.03 -14.22
CA LEU A 177 -6.54 -21.57 -14.69
C LEU A 177 -6.04 -22.76 -13.86
N GLY A 178 -6.82 -23.23 -12.88
CA GLY A 178 -6.44 -24.38 -12.05
C GLY A 178 -5.21 -24.14 -11.17
N ILE A 179 -4.95 -22.88 -10.76
CA ILE A 179 -3.81 -22.54 -9.90
C ILE A 179 -4.00 -23.18 -8.51
N THR A 180 -2.92 -23.78 -7.97
CA THR A 180 -2.92 -24.57 -6.73
C THR A 180 -1.88 -24.11 -5.70
N ASN A 181 -1.31 -22.91 -5.85
CA ASN A 181 -0.44 -22.37 -4.82
C ASN A 181 -1.24 -22.09 -3.52
N GLN A 182 -0.53 -21.87 -2.40
CA GLN A 182 -1.18 -21.68 -1.09
C GLN A 182 -2.23 -20.56 -1.12
N LEU A 183 -1.92 -19.43 -1.76
CA LEU A 183 -2.85 -18.30 -1.86
C LEU A 183 -4.13 -18.69 -2.62
N ALA A 184 -4.04 -19.48 -3.67
CA ALA A 184 -5.19 -19.97 -4.42
C ALA A 184 -6.03 -20.95 -3.61
N ILE A 185 -5.40 -21.82 -2.81
CA ILE A 185 -6.11 -22.71 -1.87
C ILE A 185 -6.88 -21.87 -0.84
N ASP A 186 -6.20 -20.93 -0.19
CA ASP A 186 -6.80 -20.08 0.84
C ASP A 186 -7.95 -19.23 0.26
N THR A 187 -7.78 -18.74 -0.97
CA THR A 187 -8.83 -17.99 -1.71
C THR A 187 -10.05 -18.87 -2.00
N LYS A 188 -9.85 -20.11 -2.47
CA LYS A 188 -10.94 -21.06 -2.74
C LYS A 188 -11.71 -21.42 -1.48
N LEU A 189 -11.01 -21.63 -0.37
CA LEU A 189 -11.63 -21.90 0.93
C LEU A 189 -12.45 -20.70 1.41
N LEU A 190 -11.90 -19.49 1.32
CA LEU A 190 -12.60 -18.26 1.69
C LEU A 190 -13.85 -18.04 0.82
N TYR A 191 -13.75 -18.31 -0.49
CA TYR A 191 -14.89 -18.21 -1.39
C TYR A 191 -15.99 -19.23 -1.04
N ALA A 192 -15.61 -20.48 -0.72
CA ALA A 192 -16.55 -21.49 -0.26
C ALA A 192 -17.23 -21.08 1.06
N GLU A 193 -16.51 -20.48 2.01
CA GLU A 193 -17.09 -19.94 3.25
C GLU A 193 -18.15 -18.86 2.95
N ALA A 194 -17.85 -17.92 2.05
CA ALA A 194 -18.80 -16.89 1.63
C ALA A 194 -20.04 -17.47 0.92
N LEU A 195 -19.88 -18.49 0.09
CA LEU A 195 -21.00 -19.20 -0.55
C LEU A 195 -21.87 -19.93 0.48
N ILE A 196 -21.27 -20.57 1.48
CA ILE A 196 -22.01 -21.22 2.57
C ILE A 196 -22.78 -20.18 3.39
N ALA A 197 -22.15 -19.05 3.74
CA ALA A 197 -22.79 -17.97 4.49
C ALA A 197 -23.98 -17.37 3.73
N THR A 198 -23.91 -17.31 2.39
CA THR A 198 -24.99 -16.85 1.50
C THR A 198 -25.96 -17.95 1.07
N LYS A 199 -25.88 -19.15 1.68
CA LYS A 199 -26.75 -20.33 1.42
C LYS A 199 -26.64 -20.92 0.01
N ARG A 200 -25.54 -20.65 -0.70
CA ARG A 200 -25.23 -21.16 -2.04
C ARG A 200 -24.45 -22.48 -1.97
N PHE A 201 -25.06 -23.48 -1.33
CA PHE A 201 -24.38 -24.74 -0.97
C PHE A 201 -23.86 -25.55 -2.17
N ASP A 202 -24.61 -25.60 -3.26
CA ASP A 202 -24.21 -26.35 -4.46
C ASP A 202 -22.95 -25.77 -5.10
N GLU A 203 -22.83 -24.44 -5.11
CA GLU A 203 -21.66 -23.75 -5.62
C GLU A 203 -20.47 -23.92 -4.67
N ALA A 204 -20.71 -23.81 -3.36
CA ALA A 204 -19.67 -24.05 -2.36
C ALA A 204 -19.08 -25.46 -2.51
N LYS A 205 -19.94 -26.47 -2.70
CA LYS A 205 -19.52 -27.86 -2.93
C LYS A 205 -18.65 -27.99 -4.17
N LYS A 206 -19.03 -27.35 -5.30
CA LYS A 206 -18.20 -27.34 -6.52
C LYS A 206 -16.82 -26.78 -6.25
N ILE A 207 -16.71 -25.62 -5.59
CA ILE A 207 -15.42 -25.00 -5.27
C ILE A 207 -14.58 -25.91 -4.37
N LEU A 208 -15.16 -26.48 -3.32
CA LEU A 208 -14.45 -27.36 -2.38
C LEU A 208 -13.89 -28.62 -3.06
N THR A 209 -14.58 -29.17 -4.07
CA THR A 209 -14.04 -30.31 -4.84
C THR A 209 -12.79 -29.99 -5.66
N THR A 210 -12.51 -28.70 -5.90
CA THR A 210 -11.30 -28.25 -6.62
C THR A 210 -10.11 -27.96 -5.71
N VAL A 211 -10.32 -27.99 -4.39
CA VAL A 211 -9.26 -27.75 -3.41
C VAL A 211 -8.49 -29.06 -3.22
N PRO A 212 -7.17 -29.09 -3.49
CA PRO A 212 -6.36 -30.26 -3.20
C PRO A 212 -6.43 -30.60 -1.70
N ILE A 213 -6.65 -31.87 -1.37
CA ILE A 213 -6.56 -32.34 0.02
C ILE A 213 -5.06 -32.52 0.31
N PRO A 214 -4.44 -31.72 1.19
CA PRO A 214 -3.05 -31.96 1.56
C PRO A 214 -2.94 -33.33 2.26
N PRO A 215 -1.95 -34.17 1.90
CA PRO A 215 -1.74 -35.44 2.59
C PRO A 215 -1.24 -35.17 4.02
N GLY A 216 -1.99 -35.65 5.02
CA GLY A 216 -1.65 -35.55 6.44
C GLY A 216 -2.59 -34.62 7.22
N ASP A 217 -3.05 -35.10 8.39
CA ASP A 217 -3.97 -34.43 9.30
C ASP A 217 -3.72 -32.92 9.43
N GLU A 218 -4.76 -32.11 9.20
CA GLU A 218 -5.10 -30.90 9.96
C GLU A 218 -6.21 -30.10 9.24
N CYS A 219 -7.47 -30.50 9.43
CA CYS A 219 -8.64 -29.64 9.19
C CYS A 219 -8.61 -28.33 10.04
N THR A 220 -7.59 -28.13 10.86
CA THR A 220 -7.45 -27.09 11.89
C THR A 220 -6.39 -26.03 11.58
N ARG A 221 -5.57 -26.16 10.53
CA ARG A 221 -4.47 -25.19 10.26
C ARG A 221 -4.91 -23.90 9.57
N TRP A 222 -5.94 -23.93 8.72
CA TRP A 222 -6.26 -22.78 7.84
C TRP A 222 -6.67 -21.49 8.60
N ARG A 223 -7.17 -21.60 9.84
CA ARG A 223 -7.54 -20.44 10.67
C ARG A 223 -6.50 -20.04 11.73
N ARG A 224 -5.35 -20.72 11.80
CA ARG A 224 -4.28 -20.42 12.78
C ARG A 224 -2.95 -20.16 12.07
N GLY A 225 -2.76 -18.89 11.69
CA GLY A 225 -1.46 -18.38 11.28
C GLY A 225 -1.53 -17.63 9.96
N LEU A 226 -1.83 -16.33 10.04
CA LEU A 226 -1.19 -15.39 9.12
C LEU A 226 0.29 -15.34 9.54
N PRO A 227 1.26 -15.95 8.84
CA PRO A 227 2.54 -15.31 8.80
C PRO A 227 2.31 -14.07 7.94
N ALA A 228 2.59 -12.90 8.51
CA ALA A 228 3.06 -11.78 7.71
C ALA A 228 4.14 -12.36 6.77
N ARG A 229 3.77 -12.69 5.53
CA ARG A 229 4.75 -12.99 4.49
C ARG A 229 5.45 -11.66 4.30
N ARG A 230 6.60 -11.55 4.96
CA ARG A 230 7.56 -10.48 4.74
C ARG A 230 7.69 -10.35 3.23
N VAL A 231 7.24 -9.23 2.71
CA VAL A 231 7.91 -8.64 1.55
C VAL A 231 9.32 -8.39 2.05
N ASN A 232 10.19 -9.39 1.88
CA ASN A 232 11.62 -9.19 1.96
C ASN A 232 11.94 -8.29 0.77
N ILE A 233 12.14 -7.02 1.07
CA ILE A 233 12.95 -6.11 0.25
C ILE A 233 14.41 -6.41 0.59
#